data_AF-A0A068VDL4-F1
#
_entry.id   AF-A0A068VDL4-F1
#
_cell.length_a   1.000
_cell.length_b   1.000
_cell.length_c   1.000
_cell.angle_alpha   90.00
_cell.angle_beta   90.00
_cell.angle_gamma   90.00
#
_symmetry.space_group_name_H-M   'P 1'
#
loop_
_entity.id
_entity.type
_entity.pdbx_description
1 polymer ?
#
loop_
_entity_poly.entity_id
_entity_poly.type
_entity_poly.pdbx_seq_one_letter_code
_entity_poly.pdbx_strand_id
1 'polypeptide(L)'
;MMAPNFWDPKSKTLQRPLRLSLSLNDPDHQKSVTVKISQSCPPSQSLKLQVFGTDSLSSQQQHSLLNQVRRMLRLSEEDNRTVRDFQEIHTEAKEREFGRIFRSPTLFEDMIKCILLCNCQWPRSLSMATALCELQWELQYPLSRDKVHNDTDSRSQTADSEHFIPKTPAGKETKRKMEVQKCPENLANKFTDANAVGEEVSVFKMACDHVLHCSKMVGDGRLINFPQLDDFSCSDGSEPYNCCRIGNFPSPNELASLDESVLARRCNLGYRASRILKLAQLVVQGGIKLGELEETGRQPTLSSYNILAEQLKEIDGFGPFTCANVLMCMGFYHVIPSDSETIRHMKQVHARQTTIKAVDGDLEIIYGKYAPFQFLAYWSEVWSFYEDWFGKPSEMPPTNYKLITATNMRPKRNAKCKRKKISVSEKHLQ
;
A
#
# COMPACT_ATOMS: atom_id res chain seq x y z
N MET A 1 -5.58 -0.25 3.22
CA MET A 1 -4.19 0.24 3.10
C MET A 1 -3.26 -0.62 3.95
N MET A 2 -2.04 -0.88 3.49
CA MET A 2 -1.02 -1.58 4.29
C MET A 2 -0.25 -0.60 5.19
N ALA A 3 0.30 -1.09 6.30
CA ALA A 3 1.23 -0.34 7.16
C ALA A 3 2.36 0.31 6.33
N PRO A 4 2.93 1.45 6.80
CA PRO A 4 2.63 2.14 8.06
C PRO A 4 1.52 3.21 7.93
N ASN A 5 0.68 3.12 6.89
CA ASN A 5 -0.38 4.11 6.67
C ASN A 5 -1.52 3.93 7.70
N PHE A 6 -1.92 5.03 8.34
CA PHE A 6 -3.07 5.09 9.22
C PHE A 6 -4.04 6.18 8.73
N TRP A 7 -5.26 5.78 8.38
CA TRP A 7 -6.33 6.72 8.02
C TRP A 7 -7.33 6.83 9.16
N ASP A 8 -7.54 8.05 9.63
CA ASP A 8 -8.60 8.36 10.58
C ASP A 8 -9.83 8.87 9.82
N PRO A 9 -10.93 8.09 9.72
CA PRO A 9 -12.15 8.50 9.06
C PRO A 9 -12.84 9.68 9.77
N LYS A 10 -12.67 9.85 11.09
CA LYS A 10 -13.33 10.92 11.86
C LYS A 10 -12.72 12.28 11.54
N SER A 11 -11.40 12.38 11.59
CA SER A 11 -10.69 13.63 11.27
C SER A 11 -10.34 13.76 9.78
N LYS A 12 -10.63 12.75 8.95
CA LYS A 12 -10.28 12.68 7.52
C LYS A 12 -8.79 12.95 7.28
N THR A 13 -7.94 12.29 8.06
CA THR A 13 -6.49 12.52 8.02
C THR A 13 -5.71 11.25 7.82
N LEU A 14 -4.69 11.33 6.97
CA LEU A 14 -3.71 10.27 6.77
C LEU A 14 -2.48 10.56 7.64
N GLN A 15 -2.12 9.64 8.52
CA GLN A 15 -0.91 9.68 9.33
C GLN A 15 0.03 8.56 8.93
N ARG A 16 1.33 8.87 8.84
CA ARG A 16 2.40 7.87 8.70
C ARG A 16 3.77 8.48 9.03
N PRO A 17 4.77 7.66 9.36
CA PRO A 17 6.17 8.07 9.27
C PRO A 17 6.62 8.25 7.80
N LEU A 18 7.48 9.24 7.57
CA LEU A 18 8.21 9.50 6.32
C LEU A 18 9.68 9.76 6.63
N ARG A 19 10.56 9.43 5.68
CA ARG A 19 12.01 9.64 5.84
C ARG A 19 12.37 11.10 5.58
N LEU A 20 13.33 11.64 6.32
CA LEU A 20 13.83 12.99 6.09
C LEU A 20 14.60 13.10 4.77
N SER A 21 15.34 12.05 4.39
CA SER A 21 15.99 11.94 3.08
C SER A 21 15.73 10.60 2.41
N LEU A 22 15.59 10.60 1.08
CA LEU A 22 15.51 9.38 0.26
C LEU A 22 16.87 9.00 -0.36
N SER A 23 17.86 9.89 -0.29
CA SER A 23 19.20 9.62 -0.79
C SER A 23 19.92 8.67 0.16
N LEU A 24 20.33 7.50 -0.31
CA LEU A 24 21.04 6.50 0.52
C LEU A 24 22.38 7.01 1.06
N ASN A 25 22.94 8.07 0.46
CA ASN A 25 24.20 8.68 0.87
C ASN A 25 24.03 9.80 1.91
N ASP A 26 22.79 10.19 2.21
CA ASP A 26 22.48 11.28 3.13
C ASP A 26 22.45 10.76 4.57
N PRO A 27 23.13 11.39 5.55
CA PRO A 27 23.08 10.99 6.95
C PRO A 27 21.66 10.89 7.53
N ASP A 28 20.70 11.65 6.99
CA ASP A 28 19.31 11.66 7.44
C ASP A 28 18.43 10.57 6.77
N HIS A 29 18.98 9.69 5.93
CA HIS A 29 18.21 8.64 5.22
C HIS A 29 17.55 7.61 6.13
N GLN A 30 18.06 7.44 7.36
CA GLN A 30 17.50 6.54 8.36
C GLN A 30 16.53 7.24 9.31
N LYS A 31 16.57 8.57 9.37
CA LYS A 31 15.71 9.35 10.25
C LYS A 31 14.33 9.48 9.65
N SER A 32 13.31 9.15 10.42
CA SER A 32 11.91 9.31 10.04
C SER A 32 11.19 10.23 11.01
N VAL A 33 10.26 11.02 10.48
CA VAL A 33 9.35 11.87 11.23
C VAL A 33 7.92 11.44 10.97
N THR A 34 7.06 11.54 11.97
CA THR A 34 5.63 11.28 11.77
C THR A 34 5.01 12.49 11.09
N VAL A 35 4.22 12.26 10.05
CA VAL A 35 3.47 13.30 9.36
C VAL A 35 1.97 13.02 9.42
N LYS A 36 1.19 14.10 9.43
CA LYS A 36 -0.26 14.08 9.26
C LYS A 36 -0.63 14.93 8.05
N ILE A 37 -1.34 14.32 7.12
CA ILE A 37 -1.82 14.92 5.89
C ILE A 37 -3.33 15.11 6.02
N SER A 38 -3.79 16.32 5.76
CA SER A 38 -5.21 16.69 5.86
C SER A 38 -5.57 17.75 4.83
N GLN A 39 -6.84 17.79 4.45
CA GLN A 39 -7.39 18.92 3.70
C GLN A 39 -8.04 19.90 4.69
N SER A 40 -7.91 21.20 4.43
CA SER A 40 -8.56 22.22 5.25
C SER A 40 -10.09 22.06 5.20
N CYS A 41 -10.77 22.56 6.25
CA CYS A 41 -12.23 22.72 6.24
C CYS A 41 -12.53 24.21 6.45
N PRO A 42 -13.16 24.91 5.48
CA PRO A 42 -13.68 24.40 4.20
C PRO A 42 -12.57 23.90 3.25
N PRO A 43 -12.90 23.00 2.29
CA PRO A 43 -11.93 22.42 1.36
C PRO A 43 -11.15 23.49 0.58
N SER A 44 -9.82 23.51 0.77
CA SER A 44 -8.89 24.31 -0.04
C SER A 44 -8.33 23.48 -1.20
N GLN A 45 -7.76 24.17 -2.21
CA GLN A 45 -6.97 23.53 -3.28
C GLN A 45 -5.60 23.01 -2.80
N SER A 46 -5.28 23.18 -1.52
CA SER A 46 -4.03 22.75 -0.89
C SER A 46 -4.28 21.68 0.18
N LEU A 47 -3.28 20.80 0.36
CA LEU A 47 -3.19 19.88 1.48
C LEU A 47 -2.26 20.45 2.54
N LYS A 48 -2.64 20.27 3.80
CA LYS A 48 -1.81 20.61 4.95
C LYS A 48 -0.99 19.38 5.38
N LEU A 49 0.32 19.54 5.37
CA LEU A 49 1.29 18.58 5.90
C LEU A 49 1.79 19.08 7.26
N GLN A 50 1.42 18.38 8.33
CA GLN A 50 1.94 18.62 9.68
C GLN A 50 3.03 17.59 9.99
N VAL A 51 4.15 18.05 10.53
CA VAL A 51 5.30 17.20 10.89
C VAL A 51 5.47 17.21 12.40
N PHE A 52 5.70 16.04 13.00
CA PHE A 52 5.85 15.84 14.43
C PHE A 52 7.23 15.28 14.77
N GLY A 53 7.69 15.54 15.99
CA GLY A 53 8.96 15.02 16.51
C GLY A 53 10.20 15.77 16.03
N THR A 54 10.03 17.01 15.53
CA THR A 54 11.14 17.90 15.19
C THR A 54 10.73 19.35 15.38
N ASP A 55 11.66 20.19 15.85
CA ASP A 55 11.44 21.63 16.06
C ASP A 55 11.69 22.46 14.80
N SER A 56 12.47 21.91 13.85
CA SER A 56 12.78 22.58 12.59
C SER A 56 13.05 21.56 11.48
N LEU A 57 12.91 22.01 10.24
CA LEU A 57 13.22 21.22 9.05
C LEU A 57 14.04 22.08 8.09
N SER A 58 15.13 21.54 7.56
CA SER A 58 15.87 22.19 6.48
C SER A 58 15.04 22.22 5.19
N SER A 59 15.35 23.13 4.27
CA SER A 59 14.67 23.22 2.97
C SER A 59 14.74 21.89 2.19
N GLN A 60 15.86 21.17 2.30
CA GLN A 60 16.04 19.86 1.66
C GLN A 60 15.10 18.81 2.26
N GLN A 61 14.98 18.76 3.59
CA GLN A 61 14.08 17.84 4.28
C GLN A 61 12.61 18.16 3.96
N GLN A 62 12.23 19.44 3.93
CA GLN A 62 10.89 19.88 3.53
C GLN A 62 10.57 19.41 2.11
N HIS A 63 11.48 19.64 1.16
CA HIS A 63 11.30 19.21 -0.22
C HIS A 63 11.18 17.69 -0.34
N SER A 64 12.01 16.94 0.39
CA SER A 64 11.96 15.47 0.46
C SER A 64 10.61 14.95 0.97
N LEU A 65 10.07 15.52 2.05
CA LEU A 65 8.77 15.14 2.59
C LEU A 65 7.63 15.48 1.61
N LEU A 66 7.66 16.67 1.01
CA LEU A 66 6.67 17.07 0.01
C LEU A 66 6.70 16.16 -1.22
N ASN A 67 7.88 15.77 -1.69
CA ASN A 67 8.02 14.85 -2.82
C ASN A 67 7.46 13.46 -2.51
N GLN A 68 7.71 12.94 -1.31
CA GLN A 68 7.12 11.67 -0.86
C GLN A 68 5.59 11.74 -0.84
N VAL A 69 5.00 12.83 -0.30
CA VAL A 69 3.55 13.01 -0.26
C VAL A 69 2.96 13.18 -1.66
N ARG A 70 3.61 13.98 -2.53
CA ARG A 70 3.22 14.16 -3.93
C ARG A 70 3.21 12.83 -4.67
N ARG A 71 4.24 12.00 -4.44
CA ARG A 71 4.35 10.65 -5.00
C ARG A 71 3.20 9.76 -4.53
N MET A 72 2.94 9.72 -3.23
CA MET A 72 1.91 8.84 -2.64
C MET A 72 0.50 9.15 -3.13
N LEU A 73 0.18 10.44 -3.19
CA LEU A 73 -1.15 10.94 -3.51
C LEU A 73 -1.34 11.27 -4.99
N ARG A 74 -0.29 11.10 -5.81
CA ARG A 74 -0.29 11.38 -7.25
C ARG A 74 -0.74 12.80 -7.56
N LEU A 75 0.01 13.77 -7.05
CA LEU A 75 -0.34 15.20 -7.14
C LEU A 75 0.54 15.96 -8.14
N SER A 76 1.10 15.28 -9.15
CA SER A 76 1.78 15.95 -10.27
C SER A 76 0.78 16.46 -11.31
N GLU A 77 1.24 17.35 -12.20
CA GLU A 77 0.41 17.81 -13.33
C GLU A 77 0.12 16.68 -14.32
N GLU A 78 1.06 15.76 -14.50
CA GLU A 78 0.91 14.53 -15.29
C GLU A 78 -0.20 13.64 -14.70
N ASP A 79 -0.19 13.43 -13.39
CA ASP A 79 -1.24 12.67 -12.69
C ASP A 79 -2.61 13.37 -12.85
N ASN A 80 -2.65 14.71 -12.76
CA ASN A 80 -3.87 15.49 -12.97
C ASN A 80 -4.45 15.31 -14.38
N ARG A 81 -3.59 15.33 -15.41
CA ARG A 81 -3.97 15.06 -16.81
C ARG A 81 -4.54 13.66 -16.95
N THR A 82 -3.80 12.66 -16.46
CA THR A 82 -4.20 11.24 -16.48
C THR A 82 -5.61 11.02 -15.92
N VAL A 83 -5.95 11.65 -14.79
CA VAL A 83 -7.29 11.54 -14.19
C VAL A 83 -8.36 12.14 -15.08
N ARG A 84 -8.12 13.32 -15.68
CA ARG A 84 -9.07 13.96 -16.59
C ARG A 84 -9.31 13.10 -17.83
N ASP A 85 -8.24 12.66 -18.48
CA ASP A 85 -8.30 11.83 -19.69
C ASP A 85 -9.08 10.53 -19.42
N PHE A 86 -8.85 9.90 -18.27
CA PHE A 86 -9.61 8.71 -17.87
C PHE A 86 -11.10 9.01 -17.66
N GLN A 87 -11.43 10.11 -16.97
CA GLN A 87 -12.81 10.51 -16.70
C GLN A 87 -13.58 10.97 -17.95
N GLU A 88 -12.88 11.42 -18.99
CA GLU A 88 -13.47 11.68 -20.31
C GLU A 88 -13.93 10.39 -20.99
N ILE A 89 -13.18 9.30 -20.82
CA ILE A 89 -13.51 8.00 -21.41
C ILE A 89 -14.49 7.20 -20.53
N HIS A 90 -14.49 7.42 -19.21
CA HIS A 90 -15.30 6.67 -18.26
C HIS A 90 -16.24 7.58 -17.44
N THR A 91 -17.44 7.80 -17.96
CA THR A 91 -18.46 8.70 -17.36
C THR A 91 -18.83 8.34 -15.91
N GLU A 92 -19.05 7.06 -15.60
CA GLU A 92 -19.39 6.64 -14.22
C GLU A 92 -18.26 6.93 -13.22
N ALA A 93 -16.99 6.85 -13.65
CA ALA A 93 -15.87 7.19 -12.81
C ALA A 93 -15.79 8.71 -12.59
N LYS A 94 -16.16 9.52 -13.60
CA LYS A 94 -16.30 10.98 -13.47
C LYS A 94 -17.38 11.36 -12.47
N GLU A 95 -18.55 10.73 -12.53
CA GLU A 95 -19.66 10.97 -11.60
C GLU A 95 -19.30 10.64 -10.14
N ARG A 96 -18.45 9.62 -9.95
CA ARG A 96 -17.94 9.21 -8.63
C ARG A 96 -16.65 9.94 -8.21
N GLU A 97 -16.14 10.85 -9.04
CA GLU A 97 -14.86 11.54 -8.85
C GLU A 97 -13.66 10.58 -8.65
N PHE A 98 -13.72 9.40 -9.27
CA PHE A 98 -12.70 8.37 -9.20
C PHE A 98 -11.60 8.57 -10.26
N GLY A 99 -10.36 8.23 -9.93
CA GLY A 99 -9.26 8.22 -10.92
C GLY A 99 -7.84 8.22 -10.35
N ARG A 100 -7.64 8.57 -9.07
CA ARG A 100 -6.31 8.52 -8.44
C ARG A 100 -6.10 7.24 -7.64
N ILE A 101 -4.98 6.58 -7.89
CA ILE A 101 -4.55 5.39 -7.15
C ILE A 101 -3.47 5.75 -6.14
N PHE A 102 -3.73 5.42 -4.87
CA PHE A 102 -2.77 5.60 -3.79
C PHE A 102 -1.56 4.67 -3.95
N ARG A 103 -0.35 5.21 -3.77
CA ARG A 103 0.90 4.44 -3.77
C ARG A 103 1.80 4.79 -2.58
N SER A 104 2.89 4.05 -2.41
CA SER A 104 3.85 4.28 -1.31
C SER A 104 4.69 5.55 -1.55
N PRO A 105 5.48 6.03 -0.58
CA PRO A 105 6.39 7.16 -0.77
C PRO A 105 7.66 6.80 -1.56
N THR A 106 7.95 5.51 -1.77
CA THR A 106 9.10 5.04 -2.55
C THR A 106 8.73 3.86 -3.44
N LEU A 107 9.44 3.70 -4.56
CA LEU A 107 9.29 2.52 -5.43
C LEU A 107 9.68 1.23 -4.70
N PHE A 108 10.67 1.28 -3.81
CA PHE A 108 11.09 0.14 -3.00
C PHE A 108 9.96 -0.39 -2.11
N GLU A 109 9.23 0.50 -1.45
CA GLU A 109 8.09 0.12 -0.61
C GLU A 109 6.96 -0.48 -1.47
N ASP A 110 6.70 0.07 -2.67
CA ASP A 110 5.75 -0.51 -3.62
C ASP A 110 6.16 -1.93 -4.05
N MET A 111 7.42 -2.11 -4.43
CA MET A 111 8.00 -3.39 -4.85
C MET A 111 7.86 -4.47 -3.77
N ILE A 112 8.25 -4.17 -2.53
CA ILE A 112 8.12 -5.14 -1.44
C ILE A 112 6.65 -5.43 -1.16
N LYS A 113 5.77 -4.41 -1.12
CA LYS A 113 4.34 -4.64 -0.91
C LYS A 113 3.74 -5.53 -2.00
N CYS A 114 4.18 -5.42 -3.25
CA CYS A 114 3.79 -6.34 -4.33
C CYS A 114 4.26 -7.79 -4.07
N ILE A 115 5.48 -8.00 -3.54
CA ILE A 115 5.93 -9.33 -3.10
C ILE A 115 5.03 -9.89 -1.99
N LEU A 116 4.61 -9.05 -1.03
CA LEU A 116 3.74 -9.45 0.08
C LEU A 116 2.32 -9.80 -0.36
N LEU A 117 1.84 -9.26 -1.49
CA LEU A 117 0.54 -9.58 -2.08
C LEU A 117 0.54 -10.90 -2.84
N CYS A 118 1.65 -11.21 -3.54
CA CYS A 118 1.77 -12.40 -4.37
C CYS A 118 1.50 -13.68 -3.57
N ASN A 119 0.56 -14.52 -4.02
CA ASN A 119 0.15 -15.79 -3.40
C ASN A 119 -0.19 -15.69 -1.90
N CYS A 120 -0.82 -14.59 -1.49
CA CYS A 120 -1.10 -14.32 -0.09
C CYS A 120 -2.55 -13.87 0.11
N GLN A 121 -3.15 -14.25 1.23
CA GLN A 121 -4.45 -13.70 1.64
C GLN A 121 -4.25 -12.31 2.24
N TRP A 122 -5.21 -11.42 1.98
CA TRP A 122 -5.13 -10.02 2.38
C TRP A 122 -4.78 -9.78 3.86
N PRO A 123 -5.40 -10.47 4.86
CA PRO A 123 -5.01 -10.32 6.27
C PRO A 123 -3.55 -10.68 6.56
N ARG A 124 -2.99 -11.67 5.86
CA ARG A 124 -1.59 -12.08 6.02
C ARG A 124 -0.65 -11.05 5.40
N SER A 125 -0.99 -10.48 4.24
CA SER A 125 -0.22 -9.36 3.65
C SER A 125 -0.19 -8.15 4.59
N LEU A 126 -1.32 -7.80 5.21
CA LEU A 126 -1.39 -6.75 6.24
C LEU A 126 -0.49 -7.05 7.45
N SER A 127 -0.52 -8.29 7.95
CA SER A 127 0.31 -8.72 9.08
C SER A 127 1.81 -8.65 8.76
N MET A 128 2.24 -9.16 7.60
CA MET A 128 3.65 -9.09 7.18
C MET A 128 4.14 -7.65 7.03
N ALA A 129 3.32 -6.76 6.45
CA ALA A 129 3.67 -5.34 6.31
C ALA A 129 3.79 -4.63 7.67
N THR A 130 2.90 -4.97 8.61
CA THR A 130 2.95 -4.43 9.98
C THR A 130 4.22 -4.91 10.68
N ALA A 131 4.54 -6.20 10.60
CA ALA A 131 5.73 -6.77 11.23
C ALA A 131 7.04 -6.19 10.66
N LEU A 132 7.09 -5.86 9.36
CA LEU A 132 8.22 -5.14 8.77
C LEU A 132 8.39 -3.74 9.38
N CYS A 133 7.29 -3.01 9.63
CA CYS A 133 7.35 -1.68 10.23
C CYS A 133 7.71 -1.74 11.72
N GLU A 134 7.26 -2.77 12.45
CA GLU A 134 7.70 -3.02 13.83
C GLU A 134 9.19 -3.36 13.90
N LEU A 135 9.68 -4.21 12.99
CA LEU A 135 11.10 -4.50 12.87
C LEU A 135 11.90 -3.21 12.60
N GLN A 136 11.41 -2.32 11.74
CA GLN A 136 12.07 -1.04 11.50
C GLN A 136 12.19 -0.21 12.77
N TRP A 137 11.16 -0.18 13.60
CA TRP A 137 11.22 0.49 14.90
C TRP A 137 12.29 -0.13 15.81
N GLU A 138 12.33 -1.46 15.89
CA GLU A 138 13.32 -2.20 16.69
C GLU A 138 14.76 -1.91 16.25
N LEU A 139 14.99 -1.72 14.96
CA LEU A 139 16.32 -1.37 14.41
C LEU A 139 16.74 0.06 14.78
N GLN A 140 15.80 1.00 14.86
CA GLN A 140 16.09 2.40 15.21
C GLN A 140 16.26 2.62 16.71
N TYR A 141 15.60 1.81 17.52
CA TYR A 141 15.67 1.87 18.97
C TYR A 141 16.05 0.50 19.52
N PRO A 142 17.31 0.05 19.35
CA PRO A 142 17.78 -1.17 19.99
C PRO A 142 17.55 -0.98 21.49
N LEU A 143 16.64 -1.77 22.07
CA LEU A 143 16.55 -1.85 23.52
C LEU A 143 17.96 -2.19 24.00
N SER A 144 18.49 -1.40 24.96
CA SER A 144 19.75 -1.70 25.63
C SER A 144 19.71 -3.15 26.04
N ARG A 145 20.37 -4.01 25.26
CA ARG A 145 20.50 -5.41 25.57
C ARG A 145 21.48 -5.40 26.71
N ASP A 146 20.96 -5.45 27.94
CA ASP A 146 21.79 -5.55 29.13
C ASP A 146 22.84 -6.62 28.87
N LYS A 147 24.09 -6.24 29.14
CA LYS A 147 25.24 -7.13 29.13
C LYS A 147 24.96 -8.24 30.15
N VAL A 148 24.25 -9.29 29.76
CA VAL A 148 24.27 -10.55 30.49
C VAL A 148 25.71 -11.02 30.41
N HIS A 149 26.34 -11.03 31.59
CA HIS A 149 27.69 -11.47 31.81
C HIS A 149 27.93 -12.83 31.14
N ASN A 150 29.12 -12.95 30.56
CA ASN A 150 29.77 -14.23 30.40
C ASN A 150 29.93 -14.83 31.80
N ASP A 151 29.01 -15.70 32.18
CA ASP A 151 29.33 -16.77 33.13
C ASP A 151 29.14 -18.10 32.43
N THR A 152 30.29 -18.68 32.15
CA THR A 152 30.48 -20.09 31.89
C THR A 152 29.89 -20.85 33.07
N ASP A 153 28.75 -21.53 32.90
CA ASP A 153 28.53 -22.73 33.69
C ASP A 153 27.60 -23.72 33.01
N SER A 154 28.12 -24.93 32.92
CA SER A 154 27.42 -26.11 32.45
C SER A 154 26.32 -26.50 33.42
N ARG A 155 25.07 -26.58 32.96
CA ARG A 155 24.18 -27.73 33.23
C ARG A 155 22.85 -27.60 32.50
N SER A 156 22.55 -28.67 31.78
CA SER A 156 21.23 -29.04 31.27
C SER A 156 20.12 -28.85 32.28
N GLN A 157 19.02 -28.20 31.89
CA GLN A 157 17.67 -28.56 32.31
C GLN A 157 16.63 -27.95 31.37
N THR A 158 15.87 -28.85 30.75
CA THR A 158 14.62 -28.64 30.02
C THR A 158 13.51 -28.22 30.98
N ALA A 159 12.80 -27.12 30.70
CA ALA A 159 11.45 -26.89 31.21
C ALA A 159 10.68 -25.89 30.33
N ASP A 160 9.43 -26.26 30.08
CA ASP A 160 8.45 -25.72 29.15
C ASP A 160 8.07 -24.25 29.32
N SER A 161 7.83 -23.57 28.20
CA SER A 161 6.82 -22.50 28.12
C SER A 161 6.05 -22.61 26.79
N GLU A 162 5.20 -23.63 26.72
CA GLU A 162 4.05 -23.61 25.82
C GLU A 162 3.04 -22.56 26.31
N HIS A 163 2.88 -21.43 25.60
CA HIS A 163 1.57 -20.82 25.27
C HIS A 163 1.72 -19.41 24.68
N PHE A 164 1.87 -19.30 23.34
CA PHE A 164 1.10 -18.36 22.49
C PHE A 164 1.41 -18.62 21.01
N ILE A 165 0.86 -19.71 20.47
CA ILE A 165 0.84 -19.96 19.02
C ILE A 165 -0.63 -19.91 18.59
N PRO A 166 -1.08 -18.89 17.83
CA PRO A 166 -2.35 -18.97 17.16
C PRO A 166 -2.29 -20.10 16.13
N LYS A 167 -2.87 -21.26 16.47
CA LYS A 167 -3.07 -22.39 15.55
C LYS A 167 -4.05 -21.96 14.45
N THR A 168 -3.54 -21.37 13.38
CA THR A 168 -4.25 -21.26 12.11
C THR A 168 -3.53 -22.16 11.11
N PRO A 169 -4.21 -23.06 10.38
CA PRO A 169 -3.53 -23.98 9.49
C PRO A 169 -2.76 -23.21 8.41
N ALA A 170 -1.45 -23.46 8.32
CA ALA A 170 -0.67 -23.11 7.15
C ALA A 170 -1.26 -23.88 5.96
N GLY A 171 -2.08 -23.22 5.15
CA GLY A 171 -2.44 -23.75 3.84
C GLY A 171 -1.15 -24.07 3.09
N LYS A 172 -0.97 -25.34 2.70
CA LYS A 172 0.20 -25.82 1.97
C LYS A 172 0.35 -24.99 0.68
N GLU A 173 1.32 -24.09 0.66
CA GLU A 173 1.77 -23.41 -0.56
C GLU A 173 2.52 -24.46 -1.40
N THR A 174 1.85 -25.06 -2.38
CA THR A 174 2.53 -25.91 -3.37
C THR A 174 3.37 -25.02 -4.28
N LYS A 175 4.69 -25.24 -4.29
CA LYS A 175 5.60 -24.75 -5.34
C LYS A 175 5.09 -25.25 -6.70
N ARG A 176 4.35 -24.44 -7.45
CA ARG A 176 4.12 -24.68 -8.87
C ARG A 176 5.28 -24.05 -9.65
N LYS A 177 6.08 -24.87 -10.31
CA LYS A 177 6.95 -24.41 -11.40
C LYS A 177 6.02 -23.85 -12.49
N MET A 178 6.14 -22.57 -12.80
CA MET A 178 5.56 -22.01 -14.03
C MET A 178 6.62 -22.09 -15.12
N GLU A 179 6.30 -22.77 -16.22
CA GLU A 179 7.06 -22.69 -17.45
C GLU A 179 6.95 -21.28 -18.05
N VAL A 180 8.05 -20.83 -18.63
CA VAL A 180 8.20 -19.53 -19.29
C VAL A 180 7.16 -19.43 -20.42
N GLN A 181 6.19 -18.54 -20.28
CA GLN A 181 5.15 -18.31 -21.27
C GLN A 181 5.52 -17.09 -22.12
N LYS A 182 5.62 -17.29 -23.44
CA LYS A 182 5.81 -16.23 -24.44
C LYS A 182 4.60 -15.28 -24.44
N CYS A 183 4.87 -13.97 -24.44
CA CYS A 183 3.89 -12.94 -24.75
C CYS A 183 3.28 -13.16 -26.15
N PRO A 184 1.97 -13.00 -26.36
CA PRO A 184 1.41 -12.86 -27.70
C PRO A 184 1.68 -11.45 -28.25
N GLU A 185 2.28 -11.36 -29.44
CA GLU A 185 2.66 -10.12 -30.15
C GLU A 185 1.50 -9.28 -30.73
N ASN A 186 0.26 -9.42 -30.25
CA ASN A 186 -0.90 -8.76 -30.89
C ASN A 186 -1.51 -7.58 -30.10
N LEU A 187 -0.72 -6.91 -29.25
CA LEU A 187 -1.17 -5.77 -28.43
C LEU A 187 -0.61 -4.39 -28.90
N ALA A 188 -0.30 -4.24 -30.20
CA ALA A 188 0.45 -3.07 -30.69
C ALA A 188 -0.29 -2.14 -31.68
N ASN A 189 -1.55 -2.38 -32.05
CA ASN A 189 -2.15 -1.69 -33.20
C ASN A 189 -3.19 -0.59 -32.90
N LYS A 190 -3.20 0.01 -31.70
CA LYS A 190 -4.05 1.18 -31.40
C LYS A 190 -3.41 2.22 -30.45
N PHE A 191 -2.13 2.51 -30.63
CA PHE A 191 -1.51 3.72 -30.08
C PHE A 191 -1.10 4.60 -31.26
N THR A 192 -1.93 5.58 -31.61
CA THR A 192 -1.55 6.61 -32.58
C THR A 192 -0.85 7.74 -31.84
N ASP A 193 0.42 7.97 -32.19
CA ASP A 193 1.17 9.16 -31.79
C ASP A 193 0.46 10.43 -32.27
N ALA A 194 -0.03 11.25 -31.33
CA ALA A 194 -0.51 12.58 -31.65
C ALA A 194 0.70 13.53 -31.70
N ASN A 195 1.08 13.91 -32.93
CA ASN A 195 2.12 14.89 -33.21
C ASN A 195 1.75 16.28 -32.66
N ALA A 196 2.79 16.94 -32.15
CA ALA A 196 2.77 18.32 -31.69
C ALA A 196 2.39 19.31 -32.80
N VAL A 197 1.51 20.25 -32.47
CA VAL A 197 1.41 21.57 -33.12
C VAL A 197 1.46 22.60 -32.01
N GLY A 198 2.43 23.50 -32.10
CA GLY A 198 2.64 24.56 -31.12
C GLY A 198 1.62 25.69 -31.26
N GLU A 199 1.26 26.26 -30.12
CA GLU A 199 0.86 27.67 -29.99
C GLU A 199 1.12 28.11 -28.53
N GLU A 200 1.56 29.35 -28.38
CA GLU A 200 2.05 29.98 -27.16
C GLU A 200 0.96 30.25 -26.10
N VAL A 201 1.42 30.66 -24.90
CA VAL A 201 0.71 31.40 -23.82
C VAL A 201 0.02 30.47 -22.81
N SER A 202 0.19 30.55 -21.48
CA SER A 202 0.64 31.58 -20.55
C SER A 202 1.18 30.95 -19.26
N VAL A 203 2.24 31.54 -18.70
CA VAL A 203 2.84 31.15 -17.42
C VAL A 203 1.87 31.48 -16.27
N PHE A 204 1.22 30.47 -15.68
CA PHE A 204 0.55 30.64 -14.39
C PHE A 204 1.56 30.47 -13.25
N LYS A 205 1.88 31.61 -12.65
CA LYS A 205 2.73 31.80 -11.48
C LYS A 205 2.17 31.01 -10.29
N MET A 206 2.91 30.02 -9.80
CA MET A 206 2.60 29.40 -8.51
C MET A 206 3.11 30.33 -7.40
N ALA A 207 2.21 31.08 -6.78
CA ALA A 207 2.53 31.92 -5.64
C ALA A 207 2.83 31.03 -4.42
N CYS A 208 4.04 31.15 -3.91
CA CYS A 208 4.48 30.56 -2.66
C CYS A 208 4.21 31.58 -1.55
N ASP A 209 3.01 31.57 -0.97
CA ASP A 209 2.74 32.39 0.22
C ASP A 209 3.17 31.60 1.47
N HIS A 210 4.35 31.97 1.96
CA HIS A 210 4.82 31.66 3.29
C HIS A 210 3.91 32.34 4.33
N VAL A 211 3.13 31.57 5.08
CA VAL A 211 2.60 32.02 6.37
C VAL A 211 3.00 31.01 7.45
N LEU A 212 4.18 31.24 8.01
CA LEU A 212 4.61 30.69 9.29
C LEU A 212 3.87 31.46 10.40
N HIS A 213 2.80 30.89 10.94
CA HIS A 213 2.26 31.39 12.21
C HIS A 213 2.96 30.68 13.37
N CYS A 214 4.08 31.24 13.81
CA CYS A 214 4.75 30.86 15.05
C CYS A 214 4.08 31.61 16.21
N SER A 215 3.13 30.97 16.89
CA SER A 215 2.59 31.53 18.13
C SER A 215 3.52 31.20 19.28
N LYS A 216 4.40 32.14 19.64
CA LYS A 216 5.04 32.20 20.95
C LYS A 216 4.01 32.67 21.97
N MET A 217 3.79 31.89 23.01
CA MET A 217 3.25 32.38 24.28
C MET A 217 4.43 32.49 25.24
N VAL A 218 4.85 33.73 25.50
CA VAL A 218 5.72 34.08 26.64
C VAL A 218 4.77 34.49 27.77
N GLY A 219 4.92 33.86 28.93
CA GLY A 219 4.10 34.15 30.09
C GLY A 219 4.65 33.52 31.37
N ASP A 220 5.55 34.27 31.99
CA ASP A 220 5.91 34.34 33.40
C ASP A 220 6.52 33.13 34.14
N GLY A 221 7.62 33.43 34.82
CA GLY A 221 8.43 32.46 35.55
C GLY A 221 7.82 32.06 36.89
N ARG A 222 7.94 30.77 37.21
CA ARG A 222 8.16 30.26 38.57
C ARG A 222 8.87 28.91 38.49
N LEU A 223 10.06 28.86 39.09
CA LEU A 223 10.77 27.62 39.38
C LEU A 223 9.91 26.70 40.26
N ILE A 224 9.66 25.47 39.82
CA ILE A 224 9.23 24.39 40.69
C ILE A 224 10.04 23.14 40.30
N ASN A 225 10.83 22.65 41.26
CA ASN A 225 11.59 21.41 41.16
C ASN A 225 10.68 20.20 40.89
N PHE A 226 11.07 19.33 39.97
CA PHE A 226 10.46 18.01 39.79
C PHE A 226 10.98 17.03 40.85
N PRO A 227 10.13 16.39 41.67
CA PRO A 227 10.51 15.18 42.39
C PRO A 227 10.38 13.95 41.48
N GLN A 228 11.19 12.93 41.82
CA GLN A 228 11.28 11.61 41.22
C GLN A 228 9.92 10.93 40.93
N LEU A 229 9.88 10.22 39.80
CA LEU A 229 8.82 9.31 39.40
C LEU A 229 8.81 8.09 40.33
N ASP A 230 7.82 8.04 41.22
CA ASP A 230 7.36 6.80 41.85
C ASP A 230 6.00 6.41 41.28
N ASP A 231 5.87 5.09 41.10
CA ASP A 231 4.70 4.27 40.79
C ASP A 231 3.31 4.91 41.00
N PHE A 232 2.52 5.00 39.91
CA PHE A 232 1.06 5.07 40.01
C PHE A 232 0.40 4.21 38.93
N SER A 233 -0.18 3.11 39.39
CA SER A 233 -1.20 2.37 38.66
C SER A 233 -2.50 3.19 38.63
N CYS A 234 -3.13 3.27 37.46
CA CYS A 234 -4.47 3.82 37.35
C CYS A 234 -5.32 2.92 36.47
N SER A 235 -6.44 2.50 37.05
CA SER A 235 -7.47 1.67 36.47
C SER A 235 -8.55 2.54 35.84
N ASP A 236 -9.11 2.02 34.76
CA ASP A 236 -10.40 2.30 34.14
C ASP A 236 -10.51 3.51 33.18
N GLY A 237 -10.99 3.19 31.97
CA GLY A 237 -11.95 4.07 31.29
C GLY A 237 -11.57 4.76 29.98
N SER A 238 -10.38 4.61 29.41
CA SER A 238 -10.10 4.93 27.99
C SER A 238 -8.67 4.52 27.64
N GLU A 239 -8.47 3.31 27.11
CA GLU A 239 -7.15 2.95 26.60
C GLU A 239 -6.77 3.91 25.45
N PRO A 240 -5.71 4.72 25.57
CA PRO A 240 -5.05 5.24 24.38
C PRO A 240 -4.54 3.99 23.68
N TYR A 241 -4.87 3.82 22.39
CA TYR A 241 -4.31 2.76 21.55
C TYR A 241 -2.88 2.51 21.99
N ASN A 242 -2.63 1.32 22.56
CA ASN A 242 -1.28 0.84 22.81
C ASN A 242 -0.46 1.30 21.60
N CYS A 243 0.48 2.22 21.84
CA CYS A 243 1.32 2.77 20.80
C CYS A 243 2.14 1.59 20.31
N CYS A 244 1.58 0.82 19.38
CA CYS A 244 2.28 -0.23 18.71
C CYS A 244 3.49 0.47 18.15
N ARG A 245 4.66 0.05 18.62
CA ARG A 245 6.00 0.49 18.23
C ARG A 245 6.19 0.23 16.74
N ILE A 246 5.47 0.97 15.91
CA ILE A 246 5.39 0.85 14.45
C ILE A 246 6.25 1.97 13.91
N GLY A 247 7.36 1.57 13.31
CA GLY A 247 8.27 2.45 12.62
C GLY A 247 7.80 2.75 11.20
N ASN A 248 8.69 3.34 10.43
CA ASN A 248 8.51 3.46 8.99
C ASN A 248 8.62 2.09 8.31
N PHE A 249 8.27 2.03 7.04
CA PHE A 249 8.59 0.85 6.24
C PHE A 249 10.11 0.74 6.09
N PRO A 250 10.77 -0.42 6.32
CA PRO A 250 12.23 -0.56 6.24
C PRO A 250 12.86 -0.04 4.94
N SER A 251 14.04 0.55 5.04
CA SER A 251 14.85 1.01 3.91
C SER A 251 15.62 -0.17 3.30
N PRO A 252 16.15 0.00 2.07
CA PRO A 252 17.07 -0.97 1.49
C PRO A 252 18.26 -1.29 2.41
N ASN A 253 18.91 -0.28 3.01
CA ASN A 253 20.06 -0.46 3.89
C ASN A 253 19.70 -1.23 5.17
N GLU A 254 18.57 -0.89 5.79
CA GLU A 254 18.08 -1.59 6.99
C GLU A 254 17.84 -3.07 6.70
N LEU A 255 17.21 -3.41 5.56
CA LEU A 255 16.94 -4.81 5.21
C LEU A 255 18.17 -5.57 4.73
N ALA A 256 19.03 -4.95 3.91
CA ALA A 256 20.19 -5.61 3.30
C ALA A 256 21.22 -6.09 4.32
N SER A 257 21.23 -5.50 5.53
CA SER A 257 22.14 -5.85 6.62
C SER A 257 21.67 -7.02 7.49
N LEU A 258 20.44 -7.52 7.28
CA LEU A 258 19.85 -8.57 8.11
C LEU A 258 20.16 -9.98 7.60
N ASP A 259 20.10 -10.94 8.52
CA ASP A 259 20.09 -12.36 8.18
C ASP A 259 18.71 -12.79 7.66
N GLU A 260 18.70 -13.64 6.62
CA GLU A 260 17.47 -14.13 5.98
C GLU A 260 16.56 -14.86 6.98
N SER A 261 17.13 -15.73 7.81
CA SER A 261 16.37 -16.54 8.76
C SER A 261 15.75 -15.70 9.87
N VAL A 262 16.48 -14.67 10.32
CA VAL A 262 15.98 -13.68 11.28
C VAL A 262 14.83 -12.90 10.68
N LEU A 263 15.00 -12.36 9.47
CA LEU A 263 13.96 -11.62 8.75
C LEU A 263 12.70 -12.49 8.51
N ALA A 264 12.89 -13.72 8.04
CA ALA A 264 11.81 -14.67 7.79
C ALA A 264 10.99 -14.98 9.05
N ARG A 265 11.68 -15.24 10.16
CA ARG A 265 11.06 -15.58 11.44
C ARG A 265 10.39 -14.38 12.10
N ARG A 266 11.08 -13.24 12.20
CA ARG A 266 10.56 -12.03 12.88
C ARG A 266 9.35 -11.45 12.17
N CYS A 267 9.34 -11.47 10.84
CA CYS A 267 8.26 -10.87 10.05
C CYS A 267 7.27 -11.89 9.44
N ASN A 268 7.43 -13.18 9.76
CA ASN A 268 6.61 -14.28 9.24
C ASN A 268 6.48 -14.29 7.69
N LEU A 269 7.57 -14.00 7.00
CA LEU A 269 7.58 -13.80 5.54
C LEU A 269 7.62 -15.12 4.74
N GLY A 270 8.01 -16.21 5.39
CA GLY A 270 8.26 -17.49 4.71
C GLY A 270 9.28 -17.34 3.58
N TYR A 271 9.00 -17.93 2.41
CA TYR A 271 9.90 -17.86 1.25
C TYR A 271 10.14 -16.42 0.72
N ARG A 272 9.30 -15.45 1.12
CA ARG A 272 9.40 -14.06 0.65
C ARG A 272 10.59 -13.34 1.27
N ALA A 273 11.09 -13.81 2.42
CA ALA A 273 12.24 -13.21 3.10
C ALA A 273 13.48 -13.15 2.19
N SER A 274 13.83 -14.28 1.56
CA SER A 274 14.96 -14.36 0.62
C SER A 274 14.84 -13.35 -0.52
N ARG A 275 13.64 -13.23 -1.11
CA ARG A 275 13.37 -12.30 -2.23
C ARG A 275 13.51 -10.84 -1.81
N ILE A 276 12.95 -10.49 -0.64
CA ILE A 276 13.03 -9.15 -0.08
C ILE A 276 14.48 -8.79 0.24
N LEU A 277 15.23 -9.70 0.84
CA LEU A 277 16.64 -9.49 1.19
C LEU A 277 17.50 -9.29 -0.06
N LYS A 278 17.34 -10.15 -1.08
CA LYS A 278 18.04 -10.00 -2.37
C LYS A 278 17.71 -8.70 -3.07
N LEU A 279 16.44 -8.29 -3.10
CA LEU A 279 16.03 -7.01 -3.68
C LEU A 279 16.69 -5.84 -2.93
N ALA A 280 16.69 -5.86 -1.60
CA ALA A 280 17.35 -4.83 -0.79
C ALA A 280 18.85 -4.75 -1.10
N GLN A 281 19.53 -5.90 -1.17
CA GLN A 281 20.95 -5.99 -1.51
C GLN A 281 21.25 -5.47 -2.93
N LEU A 282 20.44 -5.84 -3.93
CA LEU A 282 20.59 -5.33 -5.31
C LEU A 282 20.45 -3.82 -5.38
N VAL A 283 19.53 -3.22 -4.61
CA VAL A 283 19.36 -1.77 -4.55
C VAL A 283 20.58 -1.10 -3.89
N VAL A 284 21.04 -1.62 -2.75
CA VAL A 284 22.19 -1.06 -2.01
C VAL A 284 23.49 -1.19 -2.82
N GLN A 285 23.68 -2.29 -3.54
CA GLN A 285 24.85 -2.53 -4.40
C GLN A 285 24.78 -1.78 -5.74
N GLY A 286 23.68 -1.07 -6.02
CA GLY A 286 23.48 -0.33 -7.27
C GLY A 286 23.14 -1.20 -8.49
N GLY A 287 22.85 -2.49 -8.29
CA GLY A 287 22.36 -3.38 -9.34
C GLY A 287 20.94 -3.03 -9.82
N ILE A 288 20.15 -2.37 -8.96
CA ILE A 288 18.87 -1.76 -9.33
C ILE A 288 18.85 -0.31 -8.87
N LYS A 289 18.79 0.62 -9.82
CA LYS A 289 18.72 2.06 -9.55
C LYS A 289 17.28 2.53 -9.62
N LEU A 290 16.62 2.59 -8.47
CA LEU A 290 15.19 2.93 -8.35
C LEU A 290 14.84 4.30 -8.98
N GLY A 291 15.72 5.29 -8.86
CA GLY A 291 15.52 6.61 -9.47
C GLY A 291 15.49 6.57 -10.99
N GLU A 292 16.35 5.76 -11.63
CA GLU A 292 16.37 5.59 -13.09
C GLU A 292 15.11 4.85 -13.59
N LEU A 293 14.61 3.89 -12.81
CA LEU A 293 13.33 3.23 -13.11
C LEU A 293 12.16 4.22 -13.06
N GLU A 294 12.06 5.03 -12.01
CA GLU A 294 11.00 6.04 -11.90
C GLU A 294 11.11 7.14 -12.95
N GLU A 295 12.32 7.54 -13.33
CA GLU A 295 12.57 8.48 -14.43
C GLU A 295 12.07 7.92 -15.77
N THR A 296 12.44 6.67 -16.08
CA THR A 296 12.00 5.98 -17.30
C THR A 296 10.47 5.88 -17.37
N GLY A 297 9.81 5.68 -16.22
CA GLY A 297 8.35 5.59 -16.12
C GLY A 297 7.62 6.94 -15.98
N ARG A 298 8.32 8.07 -15.99
CA ARG A 298 7.71 9.39 -15.77
C ARG A 298 6.65 9.74 -16.81
N GLN A 299 6.88 9.33 -18.05
CA GLN A 299 5.93 9.50 -19.16
C GLN A 299 5.48 8.12 -19.64
N PRO A 300 4.31 7.63 -19.20
CA PRO A 300 3.86 6.29 -19.50
C PRO A 300 3.59 6.10 -20.99
N THR A 301 4.51 5.41 -21.67
CA THR A 301 4.38 4.98 -23.07
C THR A 301 4.54 3.47 -23.18
N LEU A 302 4.09 2.86 -24.27
CA LEU A 302 4.28 1.42 -24.50
C LEU A 302 5.77 1.03 -24.54
N SER A 303 6.62 1.90 -25.11
CA SER A 303 8.08 1.69 -25.12
C SER A 303 8.67 1.67 -23.70
N SER A 304 8.37 2.69 -22.90
CA SER A 304 8.83 2.75 -21.50
C SER A 304 8.31 1.58 -20.67
N TYR A 305 7.07 1.13 -20.92
CA TYR A 305 6.50 -0.05 -20.27
C TYR A 305 7.30 -1.30 -20.59
N ASN A 306 7.60 -1.56 -21.86
CA ASN A 306 8.33 -2.76 -22.27
C ASN A 306 9.73 -2.79 -21.66
N ILE A 307 10.45 -1.67 -21.69
CA ILE A 307 11.77 -1.54 -21.07
C ILE A 307 11.71 -1.89 -19.58
N LEU A 308 10.78 -1.25 -18.85
CA LEU A 308 10.62 -1.47 -17.42
C LEU A 308 10.15 -2.90 -17.11
N ALA A 309 9.23 -3.45 -17.91
CA ALA A 309 8.72 -4.80 -17.72
C ALA A 309 9.83 -5.85 -17.86
N GLU A 310 10.72 -5.71 -18.85
CA GLU A 310 11.89 -6.59 -19.00
C GLU A 310 12.85 -6.44 -17.82
N GLN A 311 13.18 -5.20 -17.40
CA GLN A 311 14.03 -4.97 -16.23
C GLN A 311 13.45 -5.56 -14.94
N LEU A 312 12.14 -5.44 -14.74
CA LEU A 312 11.45 -5.94 -13.55
C LEU A 312 11.38 -7.47 -13.52
N LYS A 313 11.26 -8.14 -14.67
CA LYS A 313 11.21 -9.62 -14.75
C LYS A 313 12.50 -10.30 -14.32
N GLU A 314 13.64 -9.62 -14.43
CA GLU A 314 14.95 -10.15 -13.99
C GLU A 314 15.09 -10.20 -12.46
N ILE A 315 14.18 -9.58 -11.71
CA ILE A 315 14.22 -9.54 -10.26
C ILE A 315 13.63 -10.83 -9.67
N ASP A 316 14.37 -11.50 -8.76
CA ASP A 316 13.88 -12.72 -8.10
C ASP A 316 12.55 -12.47 -7.37
N GLY A 317 11.51 -13.20 -7.78
CA GLY A 317 10.16 -13.08 -7.24
C GLY A 317 9.21 -12.19 -8.04
N PHE A 318 9.69 -11.59 -9.14
CA PHE A 318 8.89 -10.74 -10.01
C PHE A 318 8.35 -11.53 -11.19
N GLY A 319 7.23 -12.23 -10.95
CA GLY A 319 6.42 -12.81 -12.02
C GLY A 319 5.49 -11.78 -12.67
N PRO A 320 4.73 -12.17 -13.71
CA PRO A 320 3.84 -11.27 -14.46
C PRO A 320 2.92 -10.43 -13.57
N PHE A 321 2.30 -11.05 -12.56
CA PHE A 321 1.44 -10.38 -11.59
C PHE A 321 2.18 -9.30 -10.78
N THR A 322 3.37 -9.62 -10.25
CA THR A 322 4.17 -8.69 -9.45
C THR A 322 4.62 -7.52 -10.31
N CYS A 323 5.13 -7.78 -11.52
CA CYS A 323 5.56 -6.74 -12.46
C CYS A 323 4.41 -5.80 -12.82
N ALA A 324 3.24 -6.33 -13.18
CA ALA A 324 2.07 -5.53 -13.52
C ALA A 324 1.62 -4.63 -12.35
N ASN A 325 1.63 -5.13 -11.11
CA ASN A 325 1.31 -4.30 -9.93
C ASN A 325 2.34 -3.17 -9.71
N VAL A 326 3.63 -3.45 -9.87
CA VAL A 326 4.68 -2.43 -9.73
C VAL A 326 4.54 -1.37 -10.82
N LEU A 327 4.30 -1.77 -12.07
CA LEU A 327 4.10 -0.85 -13.20
C LEU A 327 2.81 -0.02 -13.04
N MET A 328 1.75 -0.61 -12.50
CA MET A 328 0.55 0.12 -12.10
C MET A 328 0.87 1.18 -11.04
N CYS A 329 1.66 0.84 -10.01
CA CYS A 329 2.17 1.81 -9.05
C CYS A 329 3.01 2.90 -9.74
N MET A 330 3.68 2.61 -10.85
CA MET A 330 4.42 3.62 -11.64
C MET A 330 3.52 4.49 -12.54
N GLY A 331 2.25 4.12 -12.74
CA GLY A 331 1.27 4.88 -13.55
C GLY A 331 0.89 4.21 -14.86
N PHE A 332 1.32 2.98 -15.11
CA PHE A 332 0.91 2.21 -16.29
C PHE A 332 -0.40 1.49 -16.01
N TYR A 333 -1.48 1.98 -16.61
CA TYR A 333 -2.83 1.45 -16.37
C TYR A 333 -3.38 0.55 -17.47
N HIS A 334 -2.58 0.29 -18.51
CA HIS A 334 -3.05 -0.49 -19.66
C HIS A 334 -3.05 -2.00 -19.43
N VAL A 335 -2.37 -2.48 -18.37
CA VAL A 335 -2.34 -3.88 -17.98
C VAL A 335 -3.01 -4.07 -16.63
N ILE A 336 -3.93 -5.03 -16.55
CA ILE A 336 -4.58 -5.44 -15.30
C ILE A 336 -3.75 -6.56 -14.67
N PRO A 337 -3.31 -6.44 -13.41
CA PRO A 337 -2.62 -7.52 -12.71
C PRO A 337 -3.59 -8.67 -12.36
N SER A 338 -3.77 -9.60 -13.30
CA SER A 338 -4.71 -10.70 -13.19
C SER A 338 -4.35 -11.72 -12.09
N ASP A 339 -5.33 -12.07 -11.26
CA ASP A 339 -5.21 -13.05 -10.18
C ASP A 339 -6.54 -13.77 -9.91
N SER A 340 -6.62 -14.56 -8.82
CA SER A 340 -7.86 -15.25 -8.44
C SER A 340 -9.03 -14.31 -8.16
N GLU A 341 -8.76 -13.09 -7.69
CA GLU A 341 -9.79 -12.09 -7.43
C GLU A 341 -10.35 -11.53 -8.73
N THR A 342 -9.48 -11.34 -9.73
CA THR A 342 -9.86 -11.00 -11.09
C THR A 342 -10.81 -12.06 -11.68
N ILE A 343 -10.47 -13.35 -11.55
CA ILE A 343 -11.35 -14.44 -12.00
C ILE A 343 -12.70 -14.42 -11.28
N ARG A 344 -12.72 -14.18 -9.96
CA ARG A 344 -13.96 -14.06 -9.19
C ARG A 344 -14.83 -12.92 -9.72
N HIS A 345 -14.21 -11.75 -9.93
CA HIS A 345 -14.87 -10.55 -10.41
C HIS A 345 -15.53 -10.78 -11.78
N MET A 346 -14.77 -11.36 -12.72
CA MET A 346 -15.29 -11.73 -14.06
C MET A 346 -16.49 -12.67 -13.98
N LYS A 347 -16.47 -13.61 -13.04
CA LYS A 347 -17.58 -14.54 -12.82
C LYS A 347 -18.81 -13.90 -12.18
N GLN A 348 -18.62 -13.05 -11.17
CA GLN A 348 -19.72 -12.54 -10.35
C GLN A 348 -20.36 -11.27 -10.93
N VAL A 349 -19.57 -10.41 -11.57
CA VAL A 349 -20.04 -9.12 -12.11
C VAL A 349 -20.37 -9.25 -13.60
N HIS A 350 -19.53 -9.97 -14.36
CA HIS A 350 -19.71 -10.09 -15.82
C HIS A 350 -20.34 -11.42 -16.27
N ALA A 351 -20.66 -12.32 -15.33
CA ALA A 351 -21.19 -13.66 -15.61
C ALA A 351 -20.33 -14.51 -16.59
N ARG A 352 -19.02 -14.22 -16.70
CA ARG A 352 -18.10 -14.94 -17.59
C ARG A 352 -17.34 -16.01 -16.82
N GLN A 353 -17.46 -17.26 -17.25
CA GLN A 353 -16.66 -18.36 -16.72
C GLN A 353 -15.27 -18.32 -17.36
N THR A 354 -14.35 -17.59 -16.73
CA THR A 354 -12.98 -17.46 -17.21
C THR A 354 -12.00 -18.29 -16.39
N THR A 355 -10.85 -18.57 -16.98
CA THR A 355 -9.73 -19.23 -16.29
C THR A 355 -8.52 -18.32 -16.34
N ILE A 356 -7.54 -18.56 -15.46
CA ILE A 356 -6.33 -17.72 -15.42
C ILE A 356 -5.54 -17.70 -16.74
N LYS A 357 -5.72 -18.71 -17.60
CA LYS A 357 -5.07 -18.76 -18.92
C LYS A 357 -5.82 -17.96 -20.00
N ALA A 358 -7.11 -17.69 -19.79
CA ALA A 358 -7.99 -17.04 -20.75
C ALA A 358 -8.42 -15.63 -20.32
N VAL A 359 -8.14 -15.27 -19.06
CA VAL A 359 -8.61 -14.01 -18.45
C VAL A 359 -8.18 -12.78 -19.24
N ASP A 360 -6.97 -12.76 -19.80
CA ASP A 360 -6.47 -11.60 -20.53
C ASP A 360 -7.32 -11.26 -21.77
N GLY A 361 -7.80 -12.28 -22.49
CA GLY A 361 -8.71 -12.07 -23.63
C GLY A 361 -10.09 -11.58 -23.19
N ASP A 362 -10.61 -12.06 -22.07
CA ASP A 362 -11.89 -11.58 -21.54
C ASP A 362 -11.78 -10.15 -21.00
N LEU A 363 -10.65 -9.80 -20.37
CA LEU A 363 -10.36 -8.45 -19.92
C LEU A 363 -10.26 -7.49 -21.11
N GLU A 364 -9.64 -7.88 -22.21
CA GLU A 364 -9.58 -7.05 -23.41
C GLU A 364 -10.97 -6.78 -23.98
N ILE A 365 -11.85 -7.80 -24.04
CA ILE A 365 -13.22 -7.64 -24.53
C ILE A 365 -14.04 -6.65 -23.68
N ILE A 366 -13.84 -6.65 -22.35
CA ILE A 366 -14.64 -5.81 -21.43
C ILE A 366 -14.02 -4.44 -21.24
N TYR A 367 -12.73 -4.40 -20.95
CA TYR A 367 -12.01 -3.21 -20.54
C TYR A 367 -11.18 -2.57 -21.65
N GLY A 368 -10.91 -3.25 -22.77
CA GLY A 368 -10.07 -2.72 -23.86
C GLY A 368 -10.57 -1.39 -24.43
N LYS A 369 -11.89 -1.13 -24.36
CA LYS A 369 -12.49 0.16 -24.73
C LYS A 369 -12.03 1.35 -23.88
N TYR A 370 -11.46 1.11 -22.70
CA TYR A 370 -10.94 2.15 -21.81
C TYR A 370 -9.45 2.42 -22.00
N ALA A 371 -8.82 1.90 -23.05
CA ALA A 371 -7.40 2.12 -23.29
C ALA A 371 -7.00 3.60 -23.27
N PRO A 372 -5.87 3.97 -22.61
CA PRO A 372 -4.90 3.12 -21.92
C PRO A 372 -5.19 2.90 -20.41
N PHE A 373 -6.42 3.09 -19.96
CA PHE A 373 -6.85 3.10 -18.56
C PHE A 373 -7.63 1.85 -18.13
N GLN A 374 -7.39 0.69 -18.77
CA GLN A 374 -8.08 -0.56 -18.48
C GLN A 374 -8.09 -0.91 -16.99
N PHE A 375 -6.94 -0.77 -16.32
CA PHE A 375 -6.82 -1.00 -14.88
C PHE A 375 -7.68 -0.05 -14.05
N LEU A 376 -7.75 1.24 -14.37
CA LEU A 376 -8.55 2.19 -13.60
C LEU A 376 -10.04 1.87 -13.70
N ALA A 377 -10.53 1.50 -14.89
CA ALA A 377 -11.91 1.06 -15.09
C ALA A 377 -12.21 -0.21 -14.28
N TYR A 378 -11.37 -1.24 -14.43
CA TYR A 378 -11.48 -2.48 -13.65
C TYR A 378 -11.48 -2.21 -12.14
N TRP A 379 -10.55 -1.38 -11.67
CA TRP A 379 -10.40 -1.08 -10.26
C TRP A 379 -11.57 -0.28 -9.70
N SER A 380 -12.12 0.66 -10.47
CA SER A 380 -13.34 1.40 -10.13
C SER A 380 -14.55 0.48 -9.90
N GLU A 381 -14.72 -0.52 -10.77
CA GLU A 381 -15.82 -1.48 -10.71
C GLU A 381 -15.64 -2.45 -9.53
N VAL A 382 -14.42 -2.98 -9.34
CA VAL A 382 -14.08 -3.81 -8.19
C VAL A 382 -14.36 -3.07 -6.88
N TRP A 383 -13.94 -1.81 -6.75
CA TRP A 383 -14.21 -1.04 -5.53
C TRP A 383 -15.68 -0.73 -5.34
N SER A 384 -16.41 -0.39 -6.41
CA SER A 384 -17.88 -0.23 -6.33
C SER A 384 -18.53 -1.47 -5.74
N PHE A 385 -18.14 -2.64 -6.25
CA PHE A 385 -18.64 -3.91 -5.76
C PHE A 385 -18.31 -4.12 -4.28
N TYR A 386 -17.08 -3.87 -3.84
CA TYR A 386 -16.73 -3.99 -2.42
C TYR A 386 -17.46 -2.98 -1.53
N GLU A 387 -17.67 -1.76 -2.00
CA GLU A 387 -18.41 -0.71 -1.28
C GLU A 387 -19.88 -1.10 -1.04
N ASP A 388 -20.54 -1.75 -2.00
CA ASP A 388 -21.91 -2.23 -1.85
C ASP A 388 -22.06 -3.30 -0.74
N TRP A 389 -20.99 -4.08 -0.51
CA TRP A 389 -20.98 -5.16 0.48
C TRP A 389 -20.54 -4.70 1.86
N PHE A 390 -19.51 -3.84 1.94
CA PHE A 390 -18.84 -3.49 3.19
C PHE A 390 -19.04 -2.03 3.62
N GLY A 391 -19.69 -1.21 2.78
CA GLY A 391 -19.73 0.24 2.94
C GLY A 391 -18.42 0.90 2.50
N LYS A 392 -18.38 2.23 2.57
CA LYS A 392 -17.22 3.04 2.14
C LYS A 392 -15.99 2.75 3.02
N PRO A 393 -14.89 2.24 2.45
CA PRO A 393 -13.65 2.00 3.21
C PRO A 393 -13.05 3.27 3.83
N SER A 394 -13.31 4.43 3.23
CA SER A 394 -12.87 5.74 3.74
C SER A 394 -13.59 6.17 5.02
N GLU A 395 -14.73 5.56 5.36
CA GLU A 395 -15.49 5.81 6.59
C GLU A 395 -15.27 4.69 7.62
N MET A 396 -14.55 3.63 7.25
CA MET A 396 -14.35 2.44 8.06
C MET A 396 -13.14 2.56 9.00
N PRO A 397 -13.21 2.05 10.24
CA PRO A 397 -12.07 1.95 11.13
C PRO A 397 -10.95 1.06 10.54
N PRO A 398 -9.66 1.41 10.70
CA PRO A 398 -8.55 0.62 10.17
C PRO A 398 -8.53 -0.86 10.62
N THR A 399 -9.02 -1.15 11.83
CA THR A 399 -9.12 -2.52 12.37
C THR A 399 -10.01 -3.45 11.53
N ASN A 400 -10.93 -2.88 10.74
CA ASN A 400 -11.86 -3.62 9.90
C ASN A 400 -11.34 -3.83 8.47
N TYR A 401 -10.24 -3.21 8.05
CA TYR A 401 -9.70 -3.37 6.68
C TYR A 401 -9.36 -4.82 6.32
N LYS A 402 -8.95 -5.63 7.31
CA LYS A 402 -8.70 -7.07 7.12
C LYS A 402 -9.95 -7.86 6.75
N LEU A 403 -11.14 -7.30 6.99
CA LEU A 403 -12.42 -7.95 6.72
C LEU A 403 -12.86 -7.75 5.26
N ILE A 404 -12.31 -6.77 4.55
CA ILE A 404 -12.65 -6.45 3.15
C ILE A 404 -11.99 -7.50 2.24
N THR A 405 -12.62 -8.68 2.16
CA THR A 405 -12.19 -9.79 1.32
C THR A 405 -13.39 -10.54 0.77
N ALA A 406 -13.21 -11.17 -0.39
CA ALA A 406 -14.24 -12.02 -0.99
C ALA A 406 -14.77 -13.12 -0.05
N THR A 407 -13.90 -13.68 0.80
CA THR A 407 -14.28 -14.74 1.77
C THR A 407 -15.28 -14.24 2.82
N ASN A 408 -15.28 -12.94 3.12
CA ASN A 408 -16.19 -12.33 4.09
C ASN A 408 -17.49 -11.79 3.47
N MET A 409 -17.68 -11.93 2.15
CA MET A 409 -18.93 -11.62 1.48
C MET A 409 -19.96 -12.71 1.83
N ARG A 410 -20.63 -12.56 2.96
CA ARG A 410 -21.73 -13.45 3.38
C ARG A 410 -23.04 -12.90 2.85
N PRO A 411 -23.81 -13.66 2.03
CA PRO A 411 -25.10 -13.20 1.52
C PRO A 411 -25.92 -12.61 2.66
N LYS A 412 -26.40 -11.36 2.50
CA LYS A 412 -27.33 -10.76 3.47
C LYS A 412 -28.43 -11.78 3.69
N ARG A 413 -28.52 -12.34 4.91
CA ARG A 413 -29.65 -13.20 5.29
C ARG A 413 -30.88 -12.32 5.15
N ASN A 414 -31.62 -12.49 4.06
CA ASN A 414 -32.89 -11.80 3.86
C ASN A 414 -33.71 -11.98 5.14
N ALA A 415 -34.06 -10.85 5.76
CA ALA A 415 -35.01 -10.82 6.85
C ALA A 415 -36.25 -11.61 6.40
N LYS A 416 -36.59 -12.62 7.20
CA LYS A 416 -37.66 -13.61 7.02
C LYS A 416 -38.83 -13.10 6.15
N CYS A 417 -38.82 -13.42 4.86
CA CYS A 417 -40.08 -13.51 4.14
C CYS A 417 -40.72 -14.83 4.57
N LYS A 418 -41.66 -14.75 5.53
CA LYS A 418 -42.48 -15.89 5.96
C LYS A 418 -43.16 -16.46 4.72
N ARG A 419 -42.66 -17.58 4.19
CA ARG A 419 -43.44 -18.44 3.29
C ARG A 419 -44.70 -18.85 4.04
N LYS A 420 -45.85 -18.25 3.72
CA LYS A 420 -47.15 -18.84 4.03
C LYS A 420 -47.19 -20.18 3.30
N LYS A 421 -47.18 -21.28 4.05
CA LYS A 421 -47.60 -22.60 3.58
C LYS A 421 -49.03 -22.44 3.07
N ILE A 422 -49.24 -22.57 1.76
CA ILE A 422 -50.55 -22.95 1.24
C ILE A 422 -50.63 -24.47 1.47
N SER A 423 -51.49 -24.88 2.39
CA SER A 423 -51.85 -26.27 2.59
C SER A 423 -52.67 -26.74 1.38
N VAL A 424 -52.18 -27.78 0.72
CA VAL A 424 -52.95 -28.58 -0.23
C VAL A 424 -53.72 -29.61 0.59
N SER A 425 -55.03 -29.44 0.67
CA SER A 425 -56.07 -30.39 1.08
C SER A 425 -57.28 -29.99 0.24
N GLU A 426 -58.02 -30.82 -0.49
CA GLU A 426 -58.15 -32.26 -0.62
C GLU A 426 -58.89 -32.52 -1.94
N LYS A 427 -58.81 -33.77 -2.41
CA LYS A 427 -59.46 -34.28 -3.61
C LYS A 427 -60.98 -34.49 -3.42
N HIS A 428 -61.69 -34.43 -4.56
CA HIS A 428 -62.81 -35.28 -5.01
C HIS A 428 -64.29 -34.89 -4.81
N LEU A 429 -65.04 -35.23 -5.87
CA LEU A 429 -66.50 -35.28 -6.11
C LEU A 429 -67.16 -33.90 -6.28
N GLN A 430 -67.87 -33.56 -7.37
CA GLN A 430 -68.61 -34.35 -8.38
C GLN A 430 -68.53 -33.66 -9.75
#